data_AF-W6JJQ3-F1
#
_entry.id   AF-W6JJQ3-F1
#
_cell.length_a   1.000
_cell.length_b   1.000
_cell.length_c   1.000
_cell.angle_alpha   90.00
_cell.angle_beta   90.00
_cell.angle_gamma   90.00
#
_symmetry.space_group_name_H-M   'P 1'
#
loop_
_entity.id
_entity.type
_entity.pdbx_description
1 polymer ?
#
loop_
_entity_poly.entity_id
_entity_poly.type
_entity_poly.pdbx_seq_one_letter_code
_entity_poly.pdbx_strand_id
1 'polypeptide(L)'
;ESYKKIVAEAAKTALGMDNIIERCFIVELLLDANNANQVAGAVGFSVRENIVYIIKVKTIMVACGGAVNIYQPRSVGEGKGRAWYPVWNAGSTYTMAMKVGAELSMMENRFTPARFKDG
;
A
#
# COMPACT_ATOMS: atom_id res chain seq x y z
N GLU A 1 -12.57 -14.98 15.78
CA GLU A 1 -11.68 -13.80 15.72
C GLU A 1 -11.26 -13.54 14.27
N SER A 2 -10.99 -12.29 13.87
CA SER A 2 -10.53 -12.02 12.50
C SER A 2 -9.11 -12.54 12.32
N TYR A 3 -8.84 -13.29 11.25
CA TYR A 3 -7.52 -13.87 10.96
C TYR A 3 -6.39 -12.82 10.99
N LYS A 4 -6.67 -11.58 10.56
CA LYS A 4 -5.70 -10.48 10.59
C LYS A 4 -5.25 -10.12 12.01
N LYS A 5 -6.10 -10.26 13.03
CA LYS A 5 -5.74 -9.93 14.42
C LYS A 5 -4.62 -10.86 14.93
N ILE A 6 -4.77 -12.16 14.73
CA ILE A 6 -3.81 -13.18 15.14
C ILE A 6 -2.42 -12.88 14.54
N VAL A 7 -2.36 -12.62 13.23
CA VAL A 7 -1.09 -12.32 12.55
C VAL A 7 -0.53 -10.96 12.97
N ALA A 8 -1.39 -9.95 13.19
CA ALA A 8 -0.96 -8.62 13.63
C ALA A 8 -0.37 -8.65 15.05
N GLU A 9 -0.93 -9.45 15.96
CA GLU A 9 -0.41 -9.62 17.32
C GLU A 9 0.98 -10.25 17.32
N ALA A 10 1.21 -11.27 16.49
CA ALA A 10 2.53 -11.86 16.32
C ALA A 10 3.56 -10.82 15.82
N ALA A 11 3.22 -10.03 14.79
CA ALA A 11 4.10 -8.98 14.26
C ALA A 11 4.37 -7.87 15.27
N LYS A 12 3.33 -7.41 15.98
CA LYS A 12 3.43 -6.42 17.05
C LYS A 12 4.33 -6.90 18.19
N THR A 13 4.24 -8.17 18.55
CA THR A 13 5.07 -8.79 19.60
C THR A 13 6.54 -8.87 19.17
N ALA A 14 6.80 -9.22 17.91
CA ALA A 14 8.16 -9.35 17.39
C ALA A 14 8.86 -8.01 17.18
N LEU A 15 8.14 -6.97 16.71
CA LEU A 15 8.72 -5.66 16.39
C LEU A 15 8.70 -4.67 17.55
N GLY A 16 7.74 -4.80 18.47
CA GLY A 16 7.44 -3.79 19.49
C GLY A 16 6.67 -2.59 18.91
N MET A 17 5.80 -1.97 19.72
CA MET A 17 4.94 -0.87 19.27
C MET A 17 5.69 0.39 18.87
N ASP A 18 6.85 0.65 19.46
CA ASP A 18 7.65 1.84 19.16
C ASP A 18 8.20 1.84 17.72
N ASN A 19 8.24 0.66 17.09
CA ASN A 19 8.67 0.47 15.70
C ASN A 19 7.49 0.42 14.71
N ILE A 20 6.26 0.71 15.15
CA ILE A 20 5.05 0.65 14.32
C ILE A 20 4.37 2.01 14.30
N ILE A 21 4.42 2.66 13.14
CA ILE A 21 3.72 3.93 12.91
C ILE A 21 2.41 3.64 12.18
N GLU A 22 1.29 3.71 12.90
CA GLU A 22 -0.04 3.62 12.31
C GLU A 22 -0.55 4.99 11.83
N ARG A 23 -1.57 4.99 10.96
CA ARG A 23 -2.20 6.23 10.43
C ARG A 23 -1.22 7.18 9.72
N CYS A 24 -0.09 6.66 9.26
CA CYS A 24 0.80 7.33 8.31
C CYS A 24 0.54 6.79 6.91
N PHE A 25 0.25 7.67 5.95
CA PHE A 25 0.12 7.30 4.54
C PHE A 25 1.39 7.69 3.80
N ILE A 26 2.12 6.69 3.28
CA ILE A 26 3.32 6.89 2.48
C ILE A 26 2.92 7.28 1.06
N VAL A 27 3.52 8.35 0.54
CA VAL A 27 3.20 8.92 -0.78
C VAL A 27 4.28 8.69 -1.82
N GLU A 28 5.55 8.80 -1.42
CA GLU A 28 6.70 8.71 -2.34
C GLU A 28 7.91 8.05 -1.67
N LEU A 29 8.74 7.41 -2.50
CA LEU A 29 10.05 6.89 -2.11
C LEU A 29 11.13 7.90 -2.52
N LEU A 30 12.23 7.90 -1.77
CA LEU A 30 13.39 8.76 -1.99
C LEU A 30 14.57 7.92 -2.45
N LEU A 31 15.24 8.36 -3.50
CA LEU A 31 16.52 7.81 -3.95
C LEU A 31 17.69 8.52 -3.24
N ASP A 32 18.82 7.83 -3.15
CA ASP A 32 20.07 8.37 -2.64
C ASP A 32 20.58 9.47 -3.58
N ALA A 33 21.04 10.58 -2.99
CA ALA A 33 21.51 11.74 -3.75
C ALA A 33 22.86 11.51 -4.45
N ASN A 34 23.65 10.56 -3.95
CA ASN A 34 25.01 10.29 -4.41
C ASN A 34 25.11 8.95 -5.17
N ASN A 35 24.17 8.03 -4.96
CA ASN A 35 24.12 6.76 -5.67
C ASN A 35 22.82 6.59 -6.45
N ALA A 36 22.92 6.69 -7.78
CA ALA A 36 21.78 6.51 -8.67
C ALA A 36 21.14 5.13 -8.48
N ASN A 37 19.81 5.07 -8.55
CA ASN A 37 19.01 3.85 -8.42
C ASN A 37 19.13 3.12 -7.05
N GLN A 38 19.64 3.79 -6.02
CA GLN A 38 19.63 3.28 -4.64
C GLN A 38 18.53 3.96 -3.82
N VAL A 39 17.72 3.20 -3.09
CA VAL A 39 16.72 3.77 -2.17
C VAL A 39 17.37 4.34 -0.91
N ALA A 40 16.86 5.47 -0.43
CA ALA A 40 17.35 6.15 0.77
C ALA A 40 16.25 6.49 1.80
N GLY A 41 14.98 6.43 1.39
CA GLY A 41 13.89 6.79 2.29
C GLY A 41 12.51 6.73 1.70
N ALA A 42 11.54 7.19 2.48
CA ALA A 42 10.16 7.39 2.09
C ALA A 42 9.58 8.63 2.77
N VAL A 43 8.61 9.26 2.10
CA VAL A 43 7.86 10.40 2.62
C VAL A 43 6.41 10.01 2.78
N GLY A 44 5.81 10.42 3.89
CA GLY A 44 4.39 10.23 4.17
C GLY A 44 3.85 11.32 5.07
N PHE A 45 2.57 11.25 5.39
CA PHE A 45 1.94 12.18 6.33
C PHE A 45 0.92 11.47 7.22
N SER A 46 0.70 12.03 8.41
CA SER A 46 -0.34 11.56 9.31
C SER A 46 -1.73 11.90 8.76
N VAL A 47 -2.64 10.93 8.80
CA VAL A 47 -4.06 11.16 8.49
C VAL A 47 -4.88 11.50 9.74
N ARG A 48 -4.21 11.88 10.84
CA ARG A 48 -4.82 12.27 12.12
C ARG A 48 -4.32 13.62 12.62
N GLU A 49 -3.11 14.01 12.25
CA GLU A 49 -2.43 15.21 12.71
C GLU A 49 -1.69 15.87 11.53
N ASN A 50 -1.33 17.14 11.65
CA ASN A 50 -0.59 17.87 10.61
C ASN A 50 0.92 17.60 10.72
N ILE A 51 1.30 16.33 10.52
CA ILE A 51 2.69 15.86 10.60
C ILE A 51 3.10 15.25 9.27
N VAL A 52 4.25 15.69 8.75
CA VAL A 52 4.94 15.09 7.60
C VAL A 52 6.07 14.21 8.13
N TYR A 53 6.10 12.95 7.70
CA TYR A 53 7.16 12.00 8.03
C TYR A 53 8.18 11.93 6.90
N ILE A 54 9.45 12.08 7.25
CA ILE A 54 10.59 11.78 6.38
C ILE A 54 11.35 10.63 7.03
N ILE A 55 11.23 9.44 6.44
CA ILE A 55 11.77 8.20 6.99
C ILE A 55 13.02 7.83 6.20
N LYS A 56 14.19 7.92 6.84
CA LYS A 56 15.48 7.50 6.25
C LYS A 56 15.74 6.03 6.55
N VAL A 57 16.12 5.27 5.55
CA VAL A 57 16.34 3.81 5.65
C VAL A 57 17.41 3.33 4.67
N LYS A 58 17.99 2.17 4.95
CA LYS A 58 18.94 1.50 4.05
C LYS A 58 18.27 0.54 3.07
N THR A 59 17.09 0.03 3.42
CA THR A 59 16.34 -0.95 2.65
C THR A 59 14.85 -0.71 2.85
N ILE A 60 14.04 -0.92 1.80
CA ILE A 60 12.58 -0.77 1.85
C ILE A 60 11.92 -2.01 1.29
N MET A 61 10.87 -2.46 1.97
CA MET A 61 9.88 -3.40 1.44
C MET A 61 8.55 -2.66 1.25
N VAL A 62 8.02 -2.67 0.03
CA VAL A 62 6.73 -2.04 -0.28
C VAL A 62 5.63 -3.10 -0.30
N ALA A 63 4.85 -3.17 0.79
CA ALA A 63 3.81 -4.19 0.98
C ALA A 63 2.40 -3.57 1.08
N CYS A 64 2.04 -2.69 0.13
CA CYS A 64 0.81 -1.89 0.17
C CYS A 64 -0.38 -2.52 -0.60
N GLY A 65 -0.31 -3.81 -0.93
CA GLY A 65 -1.35 -4.52 -1.68
C GLY A 65 -1.39 -4.17 -3.18
N GLY A 66 -2.50 -4.51 -3.84
CA GLY A 66 -2.72 -4.29 -5.27
C GLY A 66 -3.40 -2.96 -5.60
N ALA A 67 -4.18 -2.94 -6.69
CA ALA A 67 -4.97 -1.79 -7.12
C ALA A 67 -6.42 -2.19 -7.42
N VAL A 68 -7.38 -1.44 -6.89
CA VAL A 68 -8.82 -1.60 -7.14
C VAL A 68 -9.46 -0.26 -7.45
N ASN A 69 -10.72 -0.27 -7.88
CA ASN A 69 -11.46 0.94 -8.31
C ASN A 69 -10.79 1.72 -9.48
N ILE A 70 -9.81 1.11 -10.15
CA ILE A 70 -9.21 1.61 -11.39
C ILE A 70 -10.12 1.38 -12.62
N TYR A 71 -11.08 0.47 -12.51
CA TYR A 71 -12.17 0.25 -13.48
C TYR A 71 -13.50 0.59 -12.83
N GLN A 72 -14.48 1.04 -13.63
CA GLN A 72 -15.83 1.28 -13.14
C GLN A 72 -16.48 -0.03 -12.67
N PRO A 73 -16.95 -0.12 -11.41
CA PRO A 73 -17.62 -1.31 -10.90
C PRO A 73 -19.05 -1.44 -11.44
N ARG A 74 -19.64 -2.63 -11.28
CA ARG A 74 -21.02 -2.92 -11.71
C ARG A 74 -22.09 -2.14 -10.93
N SER A 75 -21.78 -1.74 -9.69
CA SER A 75 -22.64 -0.92 -8.84
C SER A 75 -21.97 0.44 -8.61
N VAL A 76 -22.65 1.53 -8.97
CA VAL A 76 -22.04 2.88 -9.04
C VAL A 76 -22.44 3.83 -7.90
N GLY A 77 -23.49 3.50 -7.14
CA GLY A 77 -23.89 4.24 -5.93
C GLY A 77 -23.11 3.79 -4.69
N GLU A 78 -23.79 3.61 -3.56
CA GLU A 78 -23.19 3.10 -2.31
C GLU A 78 -22.48 1.75 -2.49
N GLY A 79 -22.94 0.95 -3.45
CA GLY A 79 -22.31 -0.32 -3.84
C GLY A 79 -20.89 -0.18 -4.40
N LYS A 80 -20.40 1.02 -4.72
CA LYS A 80 -19.03 1.25 -5.21
C LYS A 80 -17.96 0.82 -4.19
N GLY A 81 -18.31 0.81 -2.90
CA GLY A 81 -17.45 0.29 -1.83
C GLY A 81 -17.28 -1.23 -1.83
N ARG A 82 -18.16 -1.97 -2.53
CA ARG A 82 -18.18 -3.45 -2.54
C ARG A 82 -17.41 -4.02 -3.73
N ALA A 83 -16.15 -3.61 -3.87
CA ALA A 83 -15.24 -4.28 -4.79
C ALA A 83 -14.94 -5.71 -4.27
N TRP A 84 -14.68 -6.65 -5.18
CA TRP A 84 -14.30 -8.03 -4.79
C TRP A 84 -12.97 -8.06 -4.04
N TYR A 85 -12.01 -7.23 -4.45
CA TYR A 85 -10.72 -7.05 -3.80
C TYR A 85 -10.77 -5.81 -2.90
N PRO A 86 -9.96 -5.72 -1.82
CA PRO A 86 -10.15 -4.70 -0.79
C PRO A 86 -10.12 -3.26 -1.30
N VAL A 87 -11.19 -2.51 -1.05
CA VAL A 87 -11.44 -1.16 -1.60
C VAL A 87 -10.36 -0.13 -1.25
N TRP A 88 -9.62 -0.34 -0.17
CA TRP A 88 -8.54 0.54 0.29
C TRP A 88 -7.22 0.37 -0.49
N ASN A 89 -7.11 -0.62 -1.39
CA ASN A 89 -5.90 -0.85 -2.18
C ASN A 89 -5.86 0.08 -3.41
N ALA A 90 -5.14 1.20 -3.30
CA ALA A 90 -5.09 2.24 -4.33
C ALA A 90 -3.94 2.10 -5.35
N GLY A 91 -3.21 0.98 -5.35
CA GLY A 91 -2.05 0.80 -6.23
C GLY A 91 -0.76 1.47 -5.76
N SER A 92 -0.67 1.85 -4.48
CA SER A 92 0.52 2.52 -3.92
C SER A 92 1.79 1.71 -4.13
N THR A 93 1.72 0.37 -4.04
CA THR A 93 2.87 -0.52 -4.30
C THR A 93 3.50 -0.26 -5.66
N TYR A 94 2.66 -0.22 -6.71
CA TYR A 94 3.11 -0.10 -8.08
C TYR A 94 3.65 1.29 -8.36
N THR A 95 2.87 2.32 -8.03
CA THR A 95 3.23 3.70 -8.36
C THR A 95 4.50 4.15 -7.65
N MET A 96 4.66 3.83 -6.36
CA MET A 96 5.84 4.21 -5.60
C MET A 96 7.11 3.57 -6.14
N ALA A 97 7.07 2.26 -6.43
CA ALA A 97 8.23 1.54 -6.97
C ALA A 97 8.55 2.00 -8.41
N MET A 98 7.53 2.14 -9.26
CA MET A 98 7.69 2.60 -10.64
C MET A 98 8.33 3.98 -10.73
N LYS A 99 7.89 4.93 -9.89
CA LYS A 99 8.42 6.30 -9.88
C LYS A 99 9.92 6.38 -9.55
N VAL A 100 10.44 5.43 -8.78
CA VAL A 100 11.88 5.34 -8.47
C VAL A 100 12.66 4.46 -9.44
N GLY A 101 12.05 4.05 -10.55
CA GLY A 101 12.72 3.29 -11.61
C GLY A 101 12.74 1.77 -11.41
N ALA A 102 11.96 1.23 -10.45
CA ALA A 102 11.85 -0.21 -10.32
C ALA A 102 11.14 -0.81 -11.54
N GLU A 103 11.72 -1.89 -12.08
CA GLU A 103 11.12 -2.63 -13.18
C GLU A 103 9.79 -3.26 -12.76
N LEU A 104 8.78 -3.11 -13.61
CA LEU A 104 7.49 -3.78 -13.46
C LEU A 104 7.37 -4.87 -14.52
N SER A 105 6.72 -5.97 -14.16
CA SER A 105 6.51 -7.11 -15.04
C SER A 105 5.04 -7.51 -15.06
N MET A 106 4.54 -7.96 -16.22
CA MET A 106 3.17 -8.45 -16.42
C MET A 106 2.08 -7.46 -15.97
N MET A 107 2.30 -6.15 -16.13
CA MET A 107 1.34 -5.12 -15.70
C MET A 107 0.05 -5.10 -16.52
N GLU A 108 0.05 -5.72 -17.70
CA GLU A 108 -1.13 -5.98 -18.52
C GLU A 108 -2.01 -7.09 -17.95
N ASN A 109 -1.47 -7.97 -17.10
CA ASN A 109 -2.23 -9.03 -16.48
C ASN A 109 -3.23 -8.46 -15.47
N ARG A 110 -4.48 -8.92 -15.57
CA ARG A 110 -5.57 -8.50 -14.69
C ARG A 110 -6.36 -9.70 -14.20
N PHE A 111 -6.89 -9.60 -12.99
CA PHE A 111 -7.76 -10.62 -12.42
C PHE A 111 -9.22 -10.19 -12.43
N THR A 112 -10.07 -10.93 -13.16
CA THR A 112 -11.52 -10.69 -13.22
C THR A 112 -12.26 -11.86 -12.55
N PRO A 113 -12.70 -11.70 -11.29
CA PRO A 113 -13.31 -12.78 -10.52
C PRO A 113 -14.76 -13.07 -10.97
N ALA A 114 -15.12 -14.34 -11.09
CA ALA A 114 -16.51 -14.80 -11.17
C ALA A 114 -17.03 -15.14 -9.76
N ARG A 115 -18.01 -14.39 -9.25
CA ARG A 115 -18.57 -14.52 -7.88
C ARG A 115 -20.07 -14.28 -7.90
N PHE A 116 -20.74 -14.57 -6.78
CA PHE A 116 -22.15 -14.27 -6.61
C PHE A 116 -22.43 -12.78 -6.84
N LYS A 117 -23.54 -12.51 -7.53
CA LYS A 117 -24.10 -11.18 -7.68
C LYS A 117 -24.86 -10.87 -6.38
N ASP A 118 -24.60 -9.72 -5.77
CA ASP A 118 -25.36 -9.18 -4.62
C ASP A 118 -25.18 -9.90 -3.27
N GLY A 119 -23.92 -10.06 -2.82
CA GLY A 119 -23.61 -10.34 -1.40
C GLY A 119 -23.81 -9.14 -0.47
#